data_AF-A0A6P0Y2Y1-F1
#
_entry.id   AF-A0A6P0Y2Y1-F1
#
_cell.length_a   1.000
_cell.length_b   1.000
_cell.length_c   1.000
_cell.angle_alpha   90.00
_cell.angle_beta   90.00
_cell.angle_gamma   90.00
#
_symmetry.space_group_name_H-M   'P 1'
#
loop_
_entity.id
_entity.type
_entity.pdbx_description
1 polymer ?
#
loop_
_entity_poly.entity_id
_entity_poly.type
_entity_poly.pdbx_seq_one_letter_code
_entity_poly.pdbx_strand_id
1 'polypeptide(L)'
;WGQRPLTEKQLEYAKMDCVYLAQVHLALLELMKQNNSEPSAENLEELGQRYQDILHEWKLLDSEITHILDRIKLAMQAQNISETSTFKLSPTERVTQKVNFAELAMIVKNQEIDLDFPITVTQKLQKDFGDIMNKISVNKEKTSSWKLTVKNLSDIN
;
A
#
# COMPACT_ATOMS: atom_id res chain seq x y z
N TRP A 1 -47.38 21.60 8.80
CA TRP A 1 -48.18 20.36 8.72
C TRP A 1 -49.70 20.60 8.63
N GLY A 2 -50.17 21.85 8.42
CA GLY A 2 -51.60 22.18 8.36
C GLY A 2 -52.21 22.38 6.97
N GLN A 3 -51.45 22.25 5.88
CA GLN A 3 -51.97 22.42 4.51
C GLN A 3 -52.11 21.11 3.71
N ARG A 4 -51.50 20.02 4.17
CA ARG A 4 -51.71 18.67 3.63
C ARG A 4 -51.73 17.70 4.81
N PRO A 5 -52.89 17.17 5.20
CA PRO A 5 -52.94 16.16 6.26
C PRO A 5 -52.16 14.94 5.81
N LEU A 6 -51.32 14.42 6.70
CA LEU A 6 -50.61 13.17 6.48
C LEU A 6 -51.65 12.07 6.30
N THR A 7 -51.45 11.24 5.29
CA THR A 7 -52.25 10.02 5.14
C THR A 7 -52.00 9.10 6.33
N GLU A 8 -52.97 8.24 6.64
CA GLU A 8 -52.88 7.31 7.77
C GLU A 8 -51.59 6.47 7.73
N LYS A 9 -51.18 6.03 6.53
CA LYS A 9 -49.92 5.33 6.29
C LYS A 9 -48.68 6.16 6.65
N GLN A 10 -48.69 7.47 6.41
CA GLN A 10 -47.57 8.34 6.74
C GLN A 10 -47.48 8.62 8.23
N LEU A 11 -48.62 8.70 8.93
CA LEU A 11 -48.66 8.80 10.39
C LEU A 11 -48.18 7.50 11.04
N GLU A 12 -48.59 6.36 10.51
CA GLU A 12 -48.12 5.04 10.94
C GLU A 12 -46.61 4.88 10.70
N TYR A 13 -46.12 5.25 9.51
CA TYR A 13 -44.70 5.24 9.21
C TYR A 13 -43.89 6.16 10.14
N ALA A 14 -44.34 7.41 10.34
CA ALA A 14 -43.65 8.34 11.23
C ALA A 14 -43.60 7.86 12.70
N LYS A 15 -44.63 7.12 13.15
CA LYS A 15 -44.63 6.47 14.47
C LYS A 15 -43.61 5.31 14.54
N MET A 16 -43.43 4.59 13.43
CA MET A 16 -42.51 3.45 13.35
C MET A 16 -41.08 3.84 12.96
N ASP A 17 -40.84 5.08 12.50
CA ASP A 17 -39.54 5.55 12.02
C ASP A 17 -38.43 5.39 13.07
N CYS A 18 -38.70 5.79 14.32
CA CYS A 18 -37.75 5.59 15.42
C CYS A 18 -37.50 4.10 15.74
N VAL A 19 -38.50 3.23 15.50
CA VAL A 19 -38.38 1.78 15.69
C VAL A 19 -37.51 1.17 14.60
N TYR A 20 -37.74 1.55 13.34
CA TYR A 20 -36.92 1.12 12.21
C TYR A 20 -35.48 1.59 12.36
N LEU A 21 -35.28 2.85 12.75
CA LEU A 21 -33.95 3.40 13.01
C LEU A 21 -33.23 2.60 14.11
N ALA A 22 -33.92 2.28 15.21
CA ALA A 22 -33.35 1.48 16.29
C ALA A 22 -33.00 0.06 15.82
N GLN A 23 -33.85 -0.58 15.01
CA GLN A 23 -33.60 -1.91 14.46
C GLN A 23 -32.38 -1.91 13.53
N VAL A 24 -32.29 -0.94 12.61
CA VAL A 24 -31.13 -0.79 11.72
C VAL A 24 -29.86 -0.52 12.52
N HIS A 25 -29.93 0.33 13.55
CA HIS A 25 -28.79 0.62 14.41
C HIS A 25 -28.31 -0.63 15.17
N LEU A 26 -29.21 -1.44 15.72
CA LEU A 26 -28.86 -2.69 16.40
C LEU A 26 -28.23 -3.69 15.44
N ALA A 27 -28.77 -3.84 14.23
CA ALA A 27 -28.19 -4.70 13.20
C ALA A 27 -26.77 -4.24 12.80
N LEU A 28 -26.56 -2.92 12.67
CA LEU A 28 -25.22 -2.37 12.40
C LEU A 28 -24.25 -2.64 13.55
N LEU A 29 -24.68 -2.51 14.80
CA LEU A 29 -23.83 -2.82 15.96
C LEU A 29 -23.44 -4.30 16.00
N GLU A 30 -24.34 -5.21 15.62
CA GLU A 30 -24.05 -6.64 15.54
C GLU A 30 -23.03 -6.95 14.44
N LEU A 31 -23.21 -6.37 13.25
CA LEU A 31 -22.25 -6.49 12.15
C LEU A 31 -20.88 -5.89 12.50
N MET A 32 -20.85 -4.77 13.22
CA MET A 32 -19.60 -4.17 13.69
C MET A 32 -18.88 -5.07 14.70
N LYS A 33 -19.61 -5.76 15.57
CA LYS A 33 -19.02 -6.74 16.51
C LYS A 33 -18.47 -7.97 15.79
N GLN A 34 -19.14 -8.42 14.74
CA GLN A 34 -18.67 -9.56 13.94
C GLN A 34 -17.42 -9.22 13.13
N ASN A 35 -17.31 -7.98 12.62
CA ASN A 35 -16.17 -7.55 11.80
C ASN A 35 -15.01 -6.96 12.60
N ASN A 36 -15.25 -6.45 13.82
CA ASN A 36 -14.23 -5.89 14.69
C ASN A 36 -14.21 -6.67 16.01
N SER A 37 -13.60 -7.85 15.98
CA SER A 37 -13.28 -8.60 17.19
C SER A 37 -12.31 -7.80 18.07
N GLU A 38 -12.44 -7.89 19.39
CA GLU A 38 -11.44 -7.31 20.27
C GLU A 38 -10.06 -7.94 20.00
N PRO A 39 -8.95 -7.18 19.99
CA PRO A 39 -7.62 -7.71 19.71
C PRO A 39 -7.19 -8.89 20.58
N SER A 40 -7.77 -9.02 21.78
CA SER A 40 -7.52 -10.13 22.72
C SER A 40 -8.34 -11.40 22.42
N ALA A 41 -9.41 -11.30 21.63
CA ALA A 41 -10.30 -12.41 21.27
C ALA A 41 -10.14 -12.81 19.79
N GLU A 42 -9.25 -12.16 19.06
CA GLU A 42 -9.04 -12.34 17.63
C GLU A 42 -8.34 -13.68 17.34
N ASN A 43 -8.88 -14.46 16.41
CA ASN A 43 -8.29 -15.74 16.00
C ASN A 43 -7.23 -15.51 14.90
N LEU A 44 -5.96 -15.51 15.31
CA LEU A 44 -4.83 -15.29 14.40
C LEU A 44 -4.71 -16.36 13.30
N GLU A 45 -5.17 -17.59 13.54
CA GLU A 45 -5.12 -18.67 12.55
C GLU A 45 -6.15 -18.44 11.43
N GLU A 46 -7.37 -18.06 11.80
CA GLU A 46 -8.45 -17.74 10.84
C GLU A 46 -8.11 -16.51 9.99
N LEU A 47 -7.57 -15.46 10.61
CA LEU A 47 -7.07 -14.30 9.88
C LEU A 47 -5.89 -14.63 8.97
N GLY A 48 -5.00 -15.50 9.42
CA GLY A 48 -3.88 -16.00 8.61
C GLY A 48 -4.36 -16.75 7.37
N GLN A 49 -5.37 -17.62 7.51
CA GLN A 49 -5.99 -18.34 6.40
C GLN A 49 -6.68 -17.38 5.44
N ARG A 50 -7.54 -16.49 5.95
CA ARG A 50 -8.24 -15.50 5.12
C ARG A 50 -7.26 -14.59 4.36
N TYR A 51 -6.15 -14.22 4.98
CA TYR A 51 -5.08 -13.49 4.31
C TYR A 51 -4.46 -14.30 3.17
N GLN A 52 -4.20 -15.61 3.38
CA GLN A 52 -3.65 -16.48 2.34
C GLN A 52 -4.61 -16.64 1.15
N ASP A 53 -5.92 -16.78 1.42
CA ASP A 53 -6.95 -16.91 0.38
C ASP A 53 -7.02 -15.64 -0.47
N ILE A 54 -7.10 -14.48 0.18
CA ILE A 54 -7.12 -13.17 -0.50
C ILE A 54 -5.82 -12.98 -1.29
N LEU A 55 -4.67 -13.35 -0.73
CA LEU A 55 -3.39 -13.24 -1.42
C LEU A 55 -3.34 -14.13 -2.68
N HIS A 56 -3.92 -15.32 -2.61
CA HIS A 56 -3.99 -16.23 -3.75
C HIS A 56 -4.86 -15.64 -4.87
N GLU A 57 -6.08 -15.22 -4.54
CA GLU A 57 -6.99 -14.58 -5.50
C GLU A 57 -6.38 -13.31 -6.10
N TRP A 58 -5.76 -12.47 -5.26
CA TRP A 58 -5.10 -11.25 -5.71
C TRP A 58 -3.97 -11.54 -6.70
N LYS A 59 -3.14 -12.57 -6.45
CA LYS A 59 -2.07 -12.95 -7.39
C LYS A 59 -2.59 -13.42 -8.74
N LEU A 60 -3.71 -14.16 -8.77
CA LEU A 60 -4.35 -14.58 -10.01
C LEU A 60 -4.86 -13.38 -10.80
N LEU A 61 -5.57 -12.48 -10.12
CA LEU A 61 -6.09 -11.25 -10.72
C LEU A 61 -4.96 -10.34 -11.22
N ASP A 62 -3.89 -10.18 -10.44
CA ASP A 62 -2.72 -9.37 -10.82
C ASP A 62 -2.04 -9.93 -12.07
N SER A 63 -1.92 -11.26 -12.17
CA SER A 63 -1.38 -11.93 -13.35
C SER A 63 -2.27 -11.72 -14.57
N GLU A 64 -3.59 -11.81 -14.41
CA GLU A 64 -4.55 -11.58 -15.49
C GLU A 64 -4.53 -10.12 -15.96
N ILE A 65 -4.52 -9.17 -15.03
CA ILE A 65 -4.40 -7.74 -15.32
C ILE A 65 -3.11 -7.46 -16.09
N THR A 66 -1.98 -7.98 -15.62
CA THR A 66 -0.67 -7.80 -16.27
C THR A 66 -0.68 -8.36 -17.69
N HIS A 67 -1.19 -9.57 -17.86
CA HIS A 67 -1.31 -10.20 -19.17
C HIS A 67 -2.20 -9.40 -20.13
N ILE A 68 -3.33 -8.87 -19.65
CA ILE A 68 -4.22 -8.01 -20.45
C ILE A 68 -3.51 -6.71 -20.83
N LEU A 69 -2.84 -6.05 -19.88
CA LEU A 69 -2.10 -4.82 -20.14
C LEU A 69 -0.99 -5.03 -21.17
N ASP A 70 -0.26 -6.13 -21.10
CA ASP A 70 0.77 -6.47 -22.07
C ASP A 70 0.18 -6.71 -23.47
N ARG A 71 -0.94 -7.43 -23.56
CA ARG A 71 -1.66 -7.61 -24.83
C ARG A 71 -2.15 -6.28 -25.41
N ILE A 72 -2.68 -5.39 -24.57
CA ILE A 72 -3.12 -4.05 -24.99
C ILE A 72 -1.92 -3.24 -25.48
N LYS A 73 -0.81 -3.25 -24.76
CA LYS A 73 0.42 -2.56 -25.15
C LYS A 73 0.93 -3.04 -26.51
N LEU A 74 1.00 -4.37 -26.72
CA LEU A 74 1.42 -4.96 -27.99
C LEU A 74 0.45 -4.60 -29.12
N ALA A 75 -0.85 -4.64 -28.86
CA ALA A 75 -1.86 -4.26 -29.85
C ALA A 75 -1.79 -2.77 -30.22
N MET A 76 -1.62 -1.88 -29.23
CA MET A 76 -1.43 -0.44 -29.44
C MET A 76 -0.16 -0.14 -30.24
N GLN A 77 0.93 -0.87 -29.98
CA GLN A 77 2.17 -0.76 -30.76
C GLN A 77 1.99 -1.25 -32.20
N ALA A 78 1.35 -2.40 -32.41
CA ALA A 78 1.12 -2.95 -33.75
C ALA A 78 0.17 -2.06 -34.59
N GLN A 79 -0.78 -1.39 -33.93
CA GLN A 79 -1.73 -0.48 -34.57
C GLN A 79 -1.24 0.97 -34.64
N ASN A 80 -0.05 1.28 -34.09
CA ASN A 80 0.48 2.64 -33.94
C ASN A 80 -0.50 3.63 -33.29
N ILE A 81 -1.28 3.17 -32.31
CA ILE A 81 -2.24 3.99 -31.57
C ILE A 81 -1.58 4.47 -30.30
N SER A 82 -1.39 5.78 -30.17
CA SER A 82 -0.82 6.41 -28.97
C SER A 82 -1.83 6.57 -27.84
N GLU A 83 -3.14 6.63 -28.14
CA GLU A 83 -4.19 6.87 -27.15
C GLU A 83 -5.52 6.23 -27.57
N THR A 84 -6.17 5.56 -26.62
CA THR A 84 -7.52 5.01 -26.71
C THR A 84 -8.38 5.66 -25.63
N SER A 85 -9.69 5.36 -25.59
CA SER A 85 -10.60 5.91 -24.57
C SER A 85 -10.17 5.65 -23.11
N THR A 86 -9.38 4.59 -22.86
CA THR A 86 -8.96 4.18 -21.52
C THR A 86 -7.45 4.05 -21.33
N PHE A 87 -6.65 3.94 -22.41
CA PHE A 87 -5.20 3.70 -22.32
C PHE A 87 -4.41 4.64 -23.19
N LYS A 88 -3.28 5.14 -22.66
CA LYS A 88 -2.32 5.97 -23.38
C LYS A 88 -0.94 5.32 -23.37
N LEU A 89 -0.35 5.16 -24.54
CA LEU A 89 1.00 4.64 -24.73
C LEU A 89 1.95 5.82 -24.92
N SER A 90 2.67 6.17 -23.86
CA SER A 90 3.70 7.21 -23.90
C SER A 90 5.07 6.56 -23.99
N PRO A 91 5.89 6.87 -25.00
CA PRO A 91 7.28 6.44 -25.02
C PRO A 91 8.05 7.17 -23.92
N THR A 92 8.61 6.41 -22.97
CA THR A 92 9.50 6.95 -21.94
C THR A 92 10.93 6.55 -22.28
N GLU A 93 11.72 7.49 -22.78
CA GLU A 93 13.16 7.30 -22.97
C GLU A 93 13.87 7.53 -21.62
N ARG A 94 14.22 6.44 -20.93
CA ARG A 94 14.95 6.53 -19.66
C ARG A 94 16.44 6.71 -19.93
N VAL A 95 16.91 7.96 -19.99
CA VAL A 95 18.35 8.25 -20.02
C VAL A 95 18.92 7.97 -18.63
N THR A 96 19.53 6.81 -18.44
CA THR A 96 20.22 6.46 -17.19
C THR A 96 21.70 6.79 -17.35
N GLN A 97 22.15 7.87 -16.73
CA GLN A 97 23.57 8.20 -16.65
C GLN A 97 24.18 7.46 -15.46
N LYS A 98 25.04 6.48 -15.74
CA LYS A 98 25.81 5.76 -14.72
C LYS A 98 27.18 6.41 -14.60
N VAL A 99 27.50 6.92 -13.43
CA VAL A 99 28.79 7.54 -13.12
C VAL A 99 29.47 6.72 -12.03
N ASN A 100 30.80 6.60 -12.08
CA ASN A 100 31.56 5.93 -11.04
C ASN A 100 31.57 6.78 -9.76
N PHE A 101 31.26 6.16 -8.62
CA PHE A 101 31.27 6.84 -7.32
C PHE A 101 32.63 7.46 -6.99
N ALA A 102 33.74 6.81 -7.35
CA ALA A 102 35.09 7.32 -7.08
C ALA A 102 35.37 8.64 -7.81
N GLU A 103 34.93 8.75 -9.07
CA GLU A 103 35.07 9.95 -9.88
C GLU A 103 34.18 11.07 -9.34
N LEU A 104 32.93 10.76 -8.98
CA LEU A 104 32.01 11.71 -8.40
C LEU A 104 32.52 12.25 -7.05
N ALA A 105 33.06 11.38 -6.19
CA ALA A 105 33.64 11.78 -4.90
C ALA A 105 34.87 12.70 -5.06
N MET A 106 35.72 12.45 -6.06
CA MET A 106 36.83 13.35 -6.38
C MET A 106 36.34 14.71 -6.87
N ILE A 107 35.32 14.75 -7.72
CA ILE A 107 34.75 16.00 -8.24
C ILE A 107 34.14 16.82 -7.10
N VAL A 108 33.35 16.19 -6.23
CA VAL A 108 32.73 16.84 -5.07
C VAL A 108 33.79 17.45 -4.15
N LYS A 109 34.88 16.73 -3.90
CA LYS A 109 36.01 17.20 -3.09
C LYS A 109 36.80 18.33 -3.76
N ASN A 110 37.02 18.25 -5.08
CA ASN A 110 37.86 19.20 -5.82
C ASN A 110 37.13 20.47 -6.24
N GLN A 111 35.82 20.41 -6.41
CA GLN A 111 34.98 21.54 -6.84
C GLN A 111 34.16 22.14 -5.70
N GLU A 112 34.42 21.72 -4.44
CA GLU A 112 33.69 22.17 -3.24
C GLU A 112 32.17 22.12 -3.41
N ILE A 113 31.67 21.06 -4.05
CA ILE A 113 30.23 20.89 -4.26
C ILE A 113 29.62 20.45 -2.93
N ASP A 114 28.69 21.26 -2.41
CA ASP A 114 27.96 20.93 -1.20
C ASP A 114 26.91 19.84 -1.49
N LEU A 115 27.14 18.65 -0.93
CA LEU A 115 26.25 17.51 -1.02
C LEU A 115 25.85 17.08 0.39
N ASP A 116 24.90 17.83 0.96
CA ASP A 116 24.30 17.50 2.24
C ASP A 116 23.07 16.60 2.05
N PHE A 117 23.29 15.29 1.96
CA PHE A 117 22.22 14.32 2.07
C PHE A 117 22.61 13.17 3.00
N PRO A 118 21.68 12.72 3.86
CA PRO A 118 21.95 11.61 4.78
C PRO A 118 22.07 10.29 4.00
N ILE A 119 23.16 9.57 4.23
CA ILE A 119 23.40 8.25 3.63
C ILE A 119 23.12 7.16 4.66
N THR A 120 22.18 6.27 4.34
CA THR A 120 21.91 5.09 5.17
C THR A 120 23.03 4.06 4.99
N VAL A 121 23.85 3.87 6.01
CA VAL A 121 24.92 2.86 5.99
C VAL A 121 24.36 1.49 6.34
N THR A 122 24.31 0.59 5.36
CA THR A 122 23.88 -0.80 5.53
C THR A 122 24.87 -1.61 6.37
N GLN A 123 24.44 -2.74 6.96
CA GLN A 123 25.32 -3.58 7.80
C GLN A 123 26.60 -4.06 7.09
N LYS A 124 26.53 -4.25 5.75
CA LYS A 124 27.70 -4.62 4.96
C LYS A 124 28.71 -3.46 4.89
N LEU A 125 28.24 -2.26 4.57
CA LEU A 125 29.08 -1.06 4.56
C LEU A 125 29.61 -0.73 5.97
N GLN A 126 28.83 -0.95 7.03
CA GLN A 126 29.30 -0.76 8.40
C GLN A 126 30.49 -1.68 8.74
N LYS A 127 30.49 -2.92 8.26
CA LYS A 127 31.63 -3.84 8.43
C LYS A 127 32.84 -3.40 7.62
N ASP A 128 32.61 -2.99 6.37
CA ASP A 128 33.69 -2.56 5.45
C ASP A 128 34.35 -1.25 5.93
N PHE A 129 33.58 -0.35 6.55
CA PHE A 129 34.11 0.90 7.12
C PHE A 129 34.75 0.74 8.51
N GLY A 130 34.43 -0.33 9.25
CA GLY A 130 35.06 -0.64 10.54
C GLY A 130 35.16 0.56 11.49
N ASP A 131 36.36 0.81 12.02
CA ASP A 131 36.63 1.90 12.97
C ASP A 131 36.52 3.31 12.38
N ILE A 132 36.45 3.45 11.05
CA ILE A 132 36.32 4.75 10.37
C ILE A 132 34.95 5.36 10.70
N MET A 133 33.93 4.53 10.94
CA MET A 133 32.60 4.97 11.36
C MET A 133 32.61 5.68 12.72
N ASN A 134 33.60 5.42 13.58
CA ASN A 134 33.73 6.07 14.89
C ASN A 134 34.26 7.51 14.79
N LYS A 135 34.78 7.91 13.62
CA LYS A 135 35.26 9.28 13.33
C LYS A 135 34.19 10.18 12.70
N ILE A 136 33.03 9.62 12.36
CA ILE A 136 31.92 10.34 11.72
C ILE A 136 30.86 10.60 12.80
N SER A 137 30.31 11.81 12.85
CA SER A 137 29.25 12.19 13.79
C SER A 137 27.96 11.44 13.45
N VAL A 138 27.79 10.26 14.02
CA VAL A 138 26.60 9.43 13.80
C VAL A 138 25.51 9.85 14.79
N ASN A 139 24.44 10.48 14.30
CA ASN A 139 23.20 10.61 15.06
C ASN A 139 22.53 9.23 15.15
N LYS A 140 22.72 8.55 16.29
CA LYS A 140 22.12 7.24 16.57
C LYS A 140 20.71 7.44 17.11
N GLU A 141 19.72 7.45 16.23
CA GLU A 141 18.32 7.36 16.64
C GLU A 141 17.92 5.90 16.88
N LYS A 142 17.50 5.59 18.11
CA LYS A 142 16.90 4.28 18.46
C LYS A 142 15.39 4.44 18.53
N THR A 143 14.69 4.13 17.45
CA THR A 143 13.22 3.99 17.47
C THR A 143 12.84 2.53 17.58
N SER A 144 12.09 2.17 18.63
CA SER A 144 11.45 0.86 18.73
C SER A 144 10.11 0.91 17.99
N SER A 145 9.95 0.09 16.96
CA SER A 145 8.71 -0.05 16.20
C SER A 145 8.37 -1.53 16.01
N TRP A 146 7.13 -1.91 16.27
CA TRP A 146 6.62 -3.23 15.94
C TRP A 146 6.39 -3.33 14.44
N LYS A 147 6.95 -4.37 13.80
CA LYS A 147 6.76 -4.65 12.38
C LYS A 147 6.10 -6.02 12.24
N LEU A 148 4.94 -6.05 11.59
CA LEU A 148 4.36 -7.31 11.13
C LEU A 148 5.09 -7.77 9.86
N THR A 149 5.61 -8.97 9.86
CA THR A 149 6.21 -9.61 8.68
C THR A 149 5.52 -10.93 8.42
N VAL A 150 4.98 -11.09 7.21
CA VAL A 150 4.42 -12.35 6.75
C VAL A 150 5.59 -13.33 6.54
N LYS A 151 5.53 -14.50 7.18
CA LYS A 151 6.46 -15.58 6.87
C LYS A 151 6.14 -16.09 5.46
N ASN A 152 7.09 -16.01 4.53
CA ASN A 152 6.88 -16.60 3.22
C ASN A 152 6.79 -18.13 3.37
N LEU A 153 5.81 -18.74 2.71
CA LEU A 153 5.66 -20.20 2.63
C LEU A 153 6.84 -20.93 1.94
N SER A 154 7.83 -20.19 1.43
CA SER A 154 9.05 -20.74 0.83
C SER A 154 10.10 -21.18 1.85
N ASP A 155 9.93 -20.90 3.15
CA ASP A 155 10.89 -21.28 4.20
C ASP A 155 10.45 -22.52 5.01
N ILE A 156 9.43 -23.25 4.53
CA ILE A 156 9.02 -24.56 5.07
C ILE A 156 9.04 -25.56 3.90
N ASN A 157 10.25 -25.94 3.47
CA ASN A 157 10.59 -27.23 2.85
C ASN A 157 12.10 -27.35 2.67
#